data_AF-A0A8J7B1G0-F1
#
_entry.id   AF-A0A8J7B1G0-F1
#
_cell.length_a   1.000
_cell.length_b   1.000
_cell.length_c   1.000
_cell.angle_alpha   90.00
_cell.angle_beta   90.00
_cell.angle_gamma   90.00
#
_symmetry.space_group_name_H-M   'P 1'
#
loop_
_entity.id
_entity.type
_entity.pdbx_description
1 polymer ?
#
loop_
_entity_poly.entity_id
_entity_poly.type
_entity_poly.pdbx_seq_one_letter_code
_entity_poly.pdbx_strand_id
1 'polypeptide(L)'
;LTQADWDRLFEVWQRWLTCLDKREFFPGWADGGYTVLDWDRVAPVADVHTLLNQYYRRELNLQQFDRIRNQIQQKLKGVLDKLRQKANTFEQRLDQSAQADQYRQQADLLMTYSYQWQPGLTQLTVDDFETGEPVSLAIDPDKTAIQQAQRLYKQHQKLKRAKDAVAPLLAEVQAELAYLEQVEAALSQIPTYDELADLEALIDIRNELIQQGYMASPDYRPSDRKANDEGFRHLQTPDGLPVLVGRNNRQNDLLISTVATDYDLWFHTQEIPGSHVLLRLEAGQVASDRDLQFVADLSAYFSRARQADQVPVIYTQPKHVYKPKGARPGMVIYKHETVIWGQPRRVEQMQVAKPLELV
;
A
#
# COMPACT_ATOMS: atom_id res chain seq x y z
N LEU A 1 33.92 0.56 45.05
CA LEU A 1 33.31 1.75 45.68
C LEU A 1 34.36 2.37 46.57
N THR A 2 34.73 3.60 46.27
CA THR A 2 35.61 4.45 47.08
C THR A 2 34.84 5.01 48.27
N GLN A 3 35.53 5.61 49.25
CA GLN A 3 34.86 6.30 50.37
C GLN A 3 33.91 7.40 49.86
N ALA A 4 34.32 8.14 48.81
CA ALA A 4 33.50 9.17 48.19
C ALA A 4 32.19 8.61 47.59
N ASP A 5 32.20 7.37 47.07
CA ASP A 5 30.98 6.73 46.56
C ASP A 5 30.00 6.39 47.70
N TRP A 6 30.52 5.99 48.86
CA TRP A 6 29.71 5.71 50.06
C TRP A 6 29.11 6.98 50.66
N ASP A 7 29.89 8.06 50.73
CA ASP A 7 29.42 9.35 51.23
C ASP A 7 28.31 9.91 50.33
N ARG A 8 28.49 9.83 49.00
CA ARG A 8 27.45 10.21 48.03
C ARG A 8 26.17 9.38 48.17
N LEU A 9 26.29 8.07 48.37
CA LEU A 9 25.14 7.19 48.57
C LEU A 9 24.38 7.54 49.85
N PHE A 10 25.09 7.86 50.93
CA PHE A 10 24.50 8.29 52.19
C PHE A 10 23.73 9.62 52.05
N GLU A 11 24.29 10.61 51.35
CA GLU A 11 23.60 11.89 51.08
C GLU A 11 22.31 11.69 50.27
N VAL A 12 22.37 10.86 49.22
CA VAL A 12 21.20 10.53 48.38
C VAL A 12 20.13 9.81 49.20
N TRP A 13 20.53 8.88 50.07
CA TRP A 13 19.64 8.17 50.98
C TRP A 13 18.94 9.11 51.98
N GLN A 14 19.66 10.05 52.58
CA GLN A 14 19.07 11.04 53.50
C GLN A 14 18.09 11.98 52.79
N ARG A 15 18.41 12.41 51.56
CA ARG A 15 17.49 13.18 50.72
C ARG A 15 16.20 12.41 50.44
N TRP A 16 16.31 11.12 50.09
CA TRP A 16 15.15 10.27 49.86
C TRP A 16 14.25 10.13 51.11
N LEU A 17 14.85 9.87 52.27
CA LEU A 17 14.11 9.78 53.54
C LEU A 17 13.39 11.09 53.88
N THR A 18 14.03 12.24 53.61
CA THR A 18 13.42 13.56 53.84
C THR A 18 12.23 13.81 52.91
N CYS A 19 12.34 13.42 51.63
CA CYS A 19 11.24 13.51 50.67
C CYS A 19 10.06 12.64 51.09
N LEU A 20 10.32 11.42 51.59
CA LEU A 20 9.28 10.51 52.09
C LEU A 20 8.56 11.07 53.32
N ASP A 21 9.30 11.59 54.29
CA ASP A 21 8.74 12.13 55.54
C ASP A 21 7.84 13.35 55.26
N LYS A 22 8.31 14.26 54.40
CA LYS A 22 7.58 15.49 54.02
C LYS A 22 6.53 15.29 52.93
N ARG A 23 6.57 14.16 52.21
CA ARG A 23 5.77 13.88 50.99
C ARG A 23 5.97 14.93 49.89
N GLU A 24 7.13 15.56 49.84
CA GLU A 24 7.52 16.53 48.84
C GLU A 24 8.31 15.80 47.74
N PHE A 25 7.68 15.63 46.58
CA PHE A 25 8.29 15.00 45.41
C PHE A 25 8.56 16.04 44.34
N PHE A 26 9.64 15.83 43.60
CA PHE A 26 10.09 16.70 42.52
C PHE A 26 10.08 15.90 41.21
N PRO A 27 8.88 15.67 40.63
CA PRO A 27 8.71 14.91 39.41
C PRO A 27 9.39 15.60 38.22
N GLY A 28 10.01 14.79 37.38
CA GLY A 28 10.57 15.25 36.12
C GLY A 28 11.08 14.12 35.24
N TRP A 29 11.43 14.48 34.02
CA TRP A 29 12.04 13.58 33.05
C TRP A 29 13.52 13.40 33.33
N ALA A 30 14.01 12.18 33.12
CA ALA A 30 15.41 11.81 33.19
C ALA A 30 15.81 11.13 31.86
N ASP A 31 17.11 10.95 31.62
CA ASP A 31 17.58 10.25 30.42
C ASP A 31 17.02 8.82 30.37
N GLY A 32 16.12 8.56 29.42
CA GLY A 32 15.48 7.26 29.23
C GLY A 32 14.34 6.92 30.19
N GLY A 33 13.84 7.87 30.99
CA GLY A 33 12.77 7.58 31.95
C GLY A 33 12.30 8.79 32.73
N TYR A 34 11.98 8.59 34.00
CA TYR A 34 11.49 9.65 34.88
C TYR A 34 12.09 9.55 36.28
N THR A 35 12.09 10.67 37.00
CA THR A 35 12.49 10.79 38.40
C THR A 35 11.39 11.46 39.20
N VAL A 36 11.26 11.10 40.47
CA VAL A 36 10.36 11.76 41.43
C VAL A 36 11.11 12.48 42.54
N LEU A 37 12.45 12.47 42.49
CA LEU A 37 13.34 12.88 43.57
C LEU A 37 14.36 13.94 43.12
N ASP A 38 14.12 14.62 41.99
CA ASP A 38 14.99 15.64 41.37
C ASP A 38 16.38 15.14 40.92
N TRP A 39 16.61 13.83 40.87
CA TRP A 39 17.90 13.28 40.46
C TRP A 39 18.00 13.22 38.94
N ASP A 40 19.10 13.77 38.40
CA ASP A 40 19.39 13.78 36.97
C ASP A 40 18.20 14.28 36.12
N ARG A 41 17.45 15.23 36.70
CA ARG A 41 16.24 15.79 36.10
C ARG A 41 16.60 16.71 34.95
N VAL A 42 16.15 16.34 33.76
CA VAL A 42 16.31 17.12 32.52
C VAL A 42 15.20 18.16 32.39
N ALA A 43 13.96 17.80 32.73
CA ALA A 43 12.81 18.70 32.65
C ALA A 43 11.80 18.45 33.78
N PRO A 44 11.31 19.49 34.48
CA PRO A 44 10.31 19.34 35.54
C PRO A 44 8.91 19.07 34.98
N VAL A 45 8.10 18.34 35.75
CA VAL A 45 6.66 18.11 35.49
C VAL A 45 5.85 18.62 36.69
N ALA A 46 4.60 19.01 36.47
CA ALA A 46 3.77 19.66 37.50
C ALA A 46 3.50 18.78 38.72
N ASP A 47 3.20 17.49 38.51
CA ASP A 47 2.96 16.54 39.58
C ASP A 47 3.33 15.10 39.17
N VAL A 48 3.44 14.22 40.16
CA VAL A 48 3.81 12.81 39.96
C VAL A 48 2.72 12.11 39.14
N HIS A 49 1.45 12.46 39.33
CA HIS A 49 0.35 11.85 38.60
C HIS A 49 0.45 12.09 37.09
N THR A 50 0.70 13.34 36.67
CA THR A 50 0.89 13.70 35.26
C THR A 50 2.11 12.98 34.68
N LEU A 51 3.22 12.94 35.41
CA LEU A 51 4.44 12.24 34.99
C LEU A 51 4.18 10.75 34.72
N LEU A 52 3.60 10.04 35.70
CA LEU A 52 3.30 8.62 35.57
C LEU A 52 2.26 8.35 34.48
N ASN A 53 1.22 9.19 34.38
CA ASN A 53 0.21 9.07 33.34
C ASN A 53 0.85 9.22 31.95
N GLN A 54 1.65 10.26 31.72
CA GLN A 54 2.33 10.46 30.44
C GLN A 54 3.30 9.32 30.09
N TYR A 55 4.13 8.90 31.04
CA TYR A 55 5.10 7.82 30.82
C TYR A 55 4.42 6.48 30.53
N TYR A 56 3.54 6.01 31.43
CA TYR A 56 2.90 4.71 31.25
C TYR A 56 1.90 4.71 30.10
N ARG A 57 1.23 5.82 29.81
CA ARG A 57 0.37 5.91 28.61
C ARG A 57 1.19 5.77 27.34
N ARG A 58 2.36 6.40 27.26
CA ARG A 58 3.28 6.24 26.12
C ARG A 58 3.76 4.80 25.99
N GLU A 59 4.21 4.18 27.08
CA GLU A 59 4.66 2.77 27.08
C GLU A 59 3.54 1.80 26.70
N LEU A 60 2.33 1.98 27.22
CA LEU A 60 1.18 1.15 26.86
C LEU A 60 0.79 1.33 25.39
N ASN A 61 0.83 2.56 24.89
CA ASN A 61 0.57 2.85 23.47
C ASN A 61 1.63 2.20 22.57
N LEU A 62 2.91 2.27 22.93
CA LEU A 62 4.02 1.60 22.24
C LEU A 62 3.81 0.08 22.16
N GLN A 63 3.55 -0.56 23.29
CA GLN A 63 3.29 -1.99 23.34
C GLN A 63 2.07 -2.39 22.51
N GLN A 64 1.00 -1.58 22.57
CA GLN A 64 -0.19 -1.79 21.77
C GLN A 64 0.08 -1.62 20.28
N PHE A 65 0.85 -0.60 19.90
CA PHE A 65 1.28 -0.32 18.54
C PHE A 65 2.03 -1.50 17.95
N ASP A 66 3.09 -1.97 18.63
CA ASP A 66 3.91 -3.08 18.17
C ASP A 66 3.09 -4.37 18.02
N ARG A 67 2.22 -4.65 19.00
CA ARG A 67 1.34 -5.82 18.95
C ARG A 67 0.42 -5.78 17.72
N ILE A 68 -0.27 -4.66 17.50
CA ILE A 68 -1.22 -4.52 16.39
C ILE A 68 -0.48 -4.58 15.06
N ARG A 69 0.64 -3.87 14.94
CA ARG A 69 1.44 -3.85 13.72
C ARG A 69 1.94 -5.24 13.35
N ASN A 70 2.53 -5.97 14.30
CA ASN A 70 3.02 -7.32 14.06
C ASN A 70 1.89 -8.27 13.63
N GLN A 71 0.70 -8.16 14.25
CA GLN A 71 -0.48 -8.94 13.85
C GLN A 71 -0.90 -8.66 12.41
N ILE A 72 -0.99 -7.38 12.03
CA ILE A 72 -1.34 -6.97 10.66
C ILE A 72 -0.29 -7.48 9.67
N GLN A 73 0.99 -7.24 9.95
CA GLN A 73 2.11 -7.63 9.07
C GLN A 73 2.14 -9.15 8.81
N GLN A 74 2.05 -9.96 9.87
CA GLN A 74 2.04 -11.42 9.73
C GLN A 74 0.85 -11.90 8.90
N LYS A 75 -0.33 -11.28 9.11
CA LYS A 75 -1.54 -11.64 8.39
C LYS A 75 -1.47 -11.24 6.92
N LEU A 76 -1.07 -10.01 6.62
CA LEU A 76 -0.91 -9.51 5.25
C LEU A 76 0.08 -10.37 4.47
N LYS A 77 1.26 -10.63 5.04
CA LYS A 77 2.29 -11.47 4.42
C LYS A 77 1.72 -12.84 4.03
N GLY A 78 1.06 -13.52 4.96
CA GLY A 78 0.48 -14.84 4.70
C GLY A 78 -0.64 -14.86 3.65
N VAL A 79 -1.43 -13.78 3.54
CA VAL A 79 -2.49 -13.67 2.53
C VAL A 79 -1.90 -13.31 1.17
N LEU A 80 -1.00 -12.32 1.11
CA LEU A 80 -0.31 -11.90 -0.11
C LEU A 80 0.48 -13.05 -0.75
N ASP A 81 1.22 -13.83 0.04
CA ASP A 81 1.99 -14.97 -0.48
C ASP A 81 1.08 -16.02 -1.15
N LYS A 82 -0.07 -16.33 -0.53
CA LYS A 82 -1.06 -17.26 -1.10
C LYS A 82 -1.69 -16.73 -2.39
N LEU A 83 -2.00 -15.44 -2.42
CA LEU A 83 -2.59 -14.81 -3.60
C LEU A 83 -1.58 -14.73 -4.76
N ARG A 84 -0.31 -14.40 -4.48
CA ARG A 84 0.77 -14.41 -5.47
C ARG A 84 0.97 -15.80 -6.08
N GLN A 85 0.94 -16.85 -5.24
CA GLN A 85 0.99 -18.24 -5.73
C GLN A 85 -0.22 -18.60 -6.60
N LYS A 86 -1.43 -18.16 -6.20
CA LYS A 86 -2.66 -18.37 -6.95
C LYS A 86 -2.64 -17.64 -8.30
N ALA A 87 -2.19 -16.39 -8.33
CA ALA A 87 -2.02 -15.60 -9.55
C ALA A 87 -1.06 -16.28 -10.53
N ASN A 88 0.14 -16.67 -10.06
CA ASN A 88 1.13 -17.37 -10.88
C ASN A 88 0.57 -18.70 -11.44
N THR A 89 -0.19 -19.45 -10.64
CA THR A 89 -0.85 -20.68 -11.12
C THR A 89 -1.85 -20.40 -12.25
N PHE A 90 -2.59 -19.30 -12.18
CA PHE A 90 -3.52 -18.90 -13.25
C PHE A 90 -2.80 -18.36 -14.47
N GLU A 91 -1.74 -17.57 -14.30
CA GLU A 91 -0.88 -17.09 -15.38
C GLU A 91 -0.28 -18.26 -16.16
N GLN A 92 0.31 -19.25 -15.48
CA GLN A 92 0.83 -20.46 -16.11
C GLN A 92 -0.23 -21.24 -16.92
N ARG A 93 -1.49 -21.28 -16.44
CA ARG A 93 -2.59 -21.92 -17.18
C ARG A 93 -3.01 -21.13 -18.41
N LEU A 94 -2.94 -19.80 -18.35
CA LEU A 94 -3.20 -18.94 -19.50
C LEU A 94 -2.08 -19.05 -20.53
N ASP A 95 -0.82 -19.12 -20.11
CA ASP A 95 0.34 -19.32 -20.98
C ASP A 95 0.28 -20.67 -21.71
N GLN A 96 -0.09 -21.74 -21.00
CA GLN A 96 -0.37 -23.04 -21.62
C GLN A 96 -1.50 -22.98 -22.66
N SER A 97 -2.40 -22.00 -22.52
CA SER A 97 -3.50 -21.75 -23.45
C SER A 97 -3.15 -20.73 -24.54
N ALA A 98 -1.97 -20.11 -24.51
CA ALA A 98 -1.53 -19.15 -25.53
C ALA A 98 -1.33 -19.81 -26.89
N GLN A 99 -0.97 -21.10 -26.92
CA GLN A 99 -0.87 -21.90 -28.15
C GLN A 99 -2.24 -22.31 -28.73
N ALA A 100 -3.35 -21.93 -28.09
CA ALA A 100 -4.68 -22.26 -28.60
C ALA A 100 -4.88 -21.78 -30.05
N ASP A 101 -4.41 -20.58 -30.37
CA ASP A 101 -4.58 -19.99 -31.71
C ASP A 101 -3.70 -20.68 -32.75
N GLN A 102 -2.52 -21.18 -32.36
CA GLN A 102 -1.66 -21.99 -33.23
C GLN A 102 -2.36 -23.30 -33.64
N TYR A 103 -3.04 -23.98 -32.72
CA TYR A 103 -3.81 -25.19 -33.07
C TYR A 103 -4.94 -24.91 -34.06
N ARG A 104 -5.55 -23.72 -34.00
CA ARG A 104 -6.55 -23.31 -34.98
C ARG A 104 -5.91 -23.06 -36.35
N GLN A 105 -4.83 -22.27 -36.41
CA GLN A 105 -4.11 -22.00 -37.66
C GLN A 105 -3.65 -23.31 -38.33
N GLN A 106 -3.09 -24.26 -37.56
CA GLN A 106 -2.72 -25.58 -38.06
C GLN A 106 -3.92 -26.39 -38.57
N ALA A 107 -5.07 -26.33 -37.89
CA ALA A 107 -6.28 -27.00 -38.32
C ALA A 107 -6.84 -26.42 -39.63
N ASP A 108 -6.85 -25.09 -39.75
CA ASP A 108 -7.30 -24.36 -40.93
C ASP A 108 -6.41 -24.68 -42.15
N LEU A 109 -5.08 -24.74 -41.95
CA LEU A 109 -4.12 -25.17 -42.97
C LEU A 109 -4.35 -26.62 -43.40
N LEU A 110 -4.47 -27.55 -42.44
CA LEU A 110 -4.72 -28.97 -42.74
C LEU A 110 -6.05 -29.19 -43.49
N MET A 111 -7.10 -28.42 -43.18
CA MET A 111 -8.37 -28.52 -43.91
C MET A 111 -8.27 -27.96 -45.32
N THR A 112 -7.54 -26.86 -45.50
CA THR A 112 -7.42 -26.22 -46.81
C THR A 112 -6.59 -27.07 -47.77
N TYR A 113 -5.47 -27.63 -47.29
CA TYR A 113 -4.57 -28.48 -48.07
C TYR A 113 -4.87 -29.97 -47.95
N SER A 114 -6.06 -30.35 -47.45
CA SER A 114 -6.42 -31.75 -47.22
C SER A 114 -6.37 -32.61 -48.49
N TYR A 115 -6.52 -31.99 -49.66
CA TYR A 115 -6.45 -32.65 -50.97
C TYR A 115 -5.05 -33.16 -51.34
N GLN A 116 -4.00 -32.65 -50.69
CA GLN A 116 -2.60 -33.06 -50.92
C GLN A 116 -2.18 -34.25 -50.04
N TRP A 117 -3.03 -34.66 -49.10
CA TRP A 117 -2.72 -35.73 -48.15
C TRP A 117 -2.73 -37.12 -48.81
N GLN A 118 -1.83 -38.00 -48.36
CA GLN A 118 -1.73 -39.40 -48.78
C GLN A 118 -1.68 -40.35 -47.56
N PRO A 119 -2.16 -41.60 -47.69
CA PRO A 119 -2.08 -42.58 -46.60
C PRO A 119 -0.63 -42.83 -46.14
N GLY A 120 -0.40 -42.82 -44.82
CA GLY A 120 0.92 -43.05 -44.22
C GLY A 120 1.86 -41.83 -44.16
N LEU A 121 1.40 -40.65 -44.61
CA LEU A 121 2.17 -39.42 -44.57
C LEU A 121 2.37 -38.92 -43.12
N THR A 122 3.62 -38.64 -42.74
CA THR A 122 4.00 -38.17 -41.39
C THR A 122 4.12 -36.64 -41.29
N GLN A 123 4.34 -35.95 -42.40
CA GLN A 123 4.48 -34.50 -42.47
C GLN A 123 3.91 -33.96 -43.79
N LEU A 124 3.19 -32.84 -43.71
CA LEU A 124 2.64 -32.11 -44.85
C LEU A 124 3.23 -30.70 -44.86
N THR A 125 3.96 -30.34 -45.92
CA THR A 125 4.50 -28.97 -46.09
C THR A 125 3.49 -28.15 -46.88
N VAL A 126 3.04 -27.05 -46.31
CA VAL A 126 2.01 -26.16 -46.89
C VAL A 126 2.41 -24.71 -46.69
N ASP A 127 1.93 -23.82 -47.57
CA ASP A 127 2.21 -22.40 -47.42
C ASP A 127 1.32 -21.78 -46.34
N ASP A 128 1.92 -21.01 -45.43
CA ASP A 128 1.24 -20.27 -44.37
C ASP A 128 0.33 -19.18 -44.97
N PHE A 129 -0.86 -18.98 -44.39
CA PHE A 129 -1.81 -17.97 -44.88
C PHE A 129 -1.37 -16.52 -44.64
N GLU A 130 -0.57 -16.27 -43.61
CA GLU A 130 -0.15 -14.93 -43.18
C GLU A 130 1.19 -14.54 -43.79
N THR A 131 2.16 -15.46 -43.79
CA THR A 131 3.54 -15.17 -44.25
C THR A 131 3.82 -15.65 -45.68
N GLY A 132 3.05 -16.60 -46.19
CA GLY A 132 3.32 -17.26 -47.48
C GLY A 132 4.58 -18.13 -47.47
N GLU A 133 5.20 -18.35 -46.31
CA GLU A 133 6.36 -19.23 -46.16
C GLU A 133 5.91 -20.70 -45.97
N PRO A 134 6.71 -21.67 -46.43
CA PRO A 134 6.37 -23.09 -46.27
C PRO A 134 6.48 -23.53 -44.80
N VAL A 135 5.37 -24.01 -44.24
CA VAL A 135 5.24 -24.55 -42.89
C VAL A 135 5.04 -26.06 -42.96
N SER A 136 5.83 -26.80 -42.17
CA SER A 136 5.70 -28.26 -42.04
C SER A 136 4.75 -28.63 -40.89
N LEU A 137 3.66 -29.32 -41.23
CA LEU A 137 2.63 -29.78 -40.31
C LEU A 137 2.79 -31.29 -40.07
N ALA A 138 3.01 -31.69 -38.81
CA ALA A 138 3.09 -33.10 -38.45
C ALA A 138 1.70 -33.77 -38.48
N ILE A 139 1.59 -34.89 -39.18
CA ILE A 139 0.37 -35.70 -39.30
C ILE A 139 0.63 -37.08 -38.69
N ASP A 140 -0.36 -37.57 -37.95
CA ASP A 140 -0.36 -38.92 -37.38
C ASP A 140 -0.63 -39.92 -38.53
N PRO A 141 0.26 -40.90 -38.80
CA PRO A 141 0.11 -41.84 -39.93
C PRO A 141 -1.20 -42.62 -39.93
N ASP A 142 -1.78 -42.82 -38.73
CA ASP A 142 -3.01 -43.57 -38.53
C ASP A 142 -4.27 -42.70 -38.73
N LYS A 143 -4.12 -41.40 -39.05
CA LYS A 143 -5.23 -40.44 -39.17
C LYS A 143 -5.21 -39.72 -40.51
N THR A 144 -6.39 -39.36 -40.99
CA THR A 144 -6.52 -38.47 -42.14
C THR A 144 -6.23 -37.02 -41.76
N ALA A 145 -5.82 -36.19 -42.72
CA ALA A 145 -5.66 -34.75 -42.52
C ALA A 145 -6.91 -34.10 -41.88
N ILE A 146 -8.10 -34.52 -42.31
CA ILE A 146 -9.38 -34.05 -41.77
C ILE A 146 -9.58 -34.47 -40.30
N GLN A 147 -9.28 -35.72 -39.95
CA GLN A 147 -9.38 -36.20 -38.56
C GLN A 147 -8.37 -35.50 -37.64
N GLN A 148 -7.16 -35.25 -38.13
CA GLN A 148 -6.14 -34.49 -37.41
C GLN A 148 -6.58 -33.03 -37.20
N ALA A 149 -7.10 -32.37 -38.24
CA ALA A 149 -7.66 -31.02 -38.12
C ALA A 149 -8.83 -30.95 -37.12
N GLN A 150 -9.76 -31.92 -37.14
CA GLN A 150 -10.83 -32.00 -36.15
C GLN A 150 -10.31 -32.15 -34.71
N ARG A 151 -9.24 -32.93 -34.49
CA ARG A 151 -8.59 -33.05 -33.19
C ARG A 151 -8.00 -31.71 -32.75
N LEU A 152 -7.31 -31.00 -33.64
CA LEU A 152 -6.73 -29.68 -33.38
C LEU A 152 -7.82 -28.65 -33.05
N TYR A 153 -8.95 -28.62 -33.76
CA TYR A 153 -10.10 -27.78 -33.41
C TYR A 153 -10.68 -28.11 -32.03
N LYS A 154 -10.81 -29.40 -31.69
CA LYS A 154 -11.26 -29.81 -30.33
C LYS A 154 -10.29 -29.33 -29.26
N GLN A 155 -8.99 -29.39 -29.52
CA GLN A 155 -7.95 -28.90 -28.62
C GLN A 155 -7.99 -27.38 -28.48
N HIS A 156 -8.09 -26.63 -29.58
CA HIS A 156 -8.33 -25.18 -29.57
C HIS A 156 -9.56 -24.83 -28.73
N GLN A 157 -10.72 -25.46 -28.98
CA GLN A 157 -11.95 -25.17 -28.26
C GLN A 157 -11.87 -25.51 -26.77
N LYS A 158 -11.05 -26.50 -26.37
CA LYS A 158 -10.79 -26.83 -24.97
C LYS A 158 -9.94 -25.75 -24.30
N LEU A 159 -8.83 -25.35 -24.94
CA LEU A 159 -7.92 -24.32 -24.41
C LEU A 159 -8.59 -22.94 -24.38
N LYS A 160 -9.37 -22.58 -25.39
CA LYS A 160 -10.17 -21.35 -25.42
C LYS A 160 -11.15 -21.29 -24.25
N ARG A 161 -11.91 -22.37 -24.01
CA ARG A 161 -12.81 -22.45 -22.84
C ARG A 161 -12.07 -22.32 -21.51
N ALA A 162 -10.87 -22.89 -21.40
CA ALA A 162 -10.04 -22.74 -20.22
C ALA A 162 -9.56 -21.28 -20.05
N LYS A 163 -9.11 -20.64 -21.13
CA LYS A 163 -8.70 -19.22 -21.14
C LYS A 163 -9.84 -18.30 -20.71
N ASP A 164 -11.01 -18.47 -21.30
CA ASP A 164 -12.21 -17.66 -21.01
C ASP A 164 -12.67 -17.80 -19.55
N ALA A 165 -12.45 -18.98 -18.94
CA ALA A 165 -12.77 -19.22 -17.53
C ALA A 165 -11.69 -18.73 -16.55
N VAL A 166 -10.40 -18.81 -16.92
CA VAL A 166 -9.28 -18.46 -16.04
C VAL A 166 -8.99 -16.95 -16.04
N ALA A 167 -9.14 -16.27 -17.18
CA ALA A 167 -8.89 -14.84 -17.31
C ALA A 167 -9.65 -13.97 -16.27
N PRO A 168 -10.98 -14.13 -16.06
CA PRO A 168 -11.69 -13.35 -15.04
C PRO A 168 -11.22 -13.68 -13.62
N LEU A 169 -10.91 -14.95 -13.33
CA LEU A 169 -10.39 -15.36 -12.02
C LEU A 169 -9.01 -14.76 -11.74
N LEU A 170 -8.15 -14.64 -12.75
CA LEU A 170 -6.87 -13.97 -12.61
C LEU A 170 -7.07 -12.47 -12.34
N ALA A 171 -7.96 -11.81 -13.08
CA ALA A 171 -8.26 -10.40 -12.87
C ALA A 171 -8.79 -10.11 -11.45
N GLU A 172 -9.66 -10.98 -10.91
CA GLU A 172 -10.13 -10.89 -9.53
C GLU A 172 -9.00 -11.03 -8.51
N VAL A 173 -8.10 -12.00 -8.70
CA VAL A 173 -6.95 -12.21 -7.80
C VAL A 173 -5.95 -11.05 -7.91
N GLN A 174 -5.72 -10.51 -9.10
CA GLN A 174 -4.85 -9.34 -9.31
C GLN A 174 -5.44 -8.08 -8.67
N ALA A 175 -6.75 -7.85 -8.79
CA ALA A 175 -7.43 -6.75 -8.11
C ALA A 175 -7.34 -6.89 -6.58
N GLU A 176 -7.48 -8.11 -6.06
CA GLU A 176 -7.32 -8.41 -4.64
C GLU A 176 -5.87 -8.17 -4.16
N LEU A 177 -4.88 -8.58 -4.96
CA LEU A 177 -3.46 -8.30 -4.70
C LEU A 177 -3.20 -6.80 -4.65
N ALA A 178 -3.63 -6.04 -5.66
CA ALA A 178 -3.43 -4.60 -5.74
C ALA A 178 -3.98 -3.87 -4.50
N TYR A 179 -5.16 -4.27 -4.03
CA TYR A 179 -5.73 -3.75 -2.79
C TYR A 179 -4.86 -4.04 -1.55
N LEU A 180 -4.46 -5.30 -1.35
CA LEU A 180 -3.67 -5.66 -0.18
C LEU A 180 -2.27 -5.06 -0.20
N GLU A 181 -1.70 -4.84 -1.38
CA GLU A 181 -0.44 -4.11 -1.55
C GLU A 181 -0.59 -2.63 -1.22
N GLN A 182 -1.76 -2.03 -1.45
CA GLN A 182 -2.08 -0.67 -0.97
C GLN A 182 -2.15 -0.61 0.56
N VAL A 183 -2.77 -1.61 1.19
CA VAL A 183 -2.77 -1.72 2.66
C VAL A 183 -1.35 -1.92 3.21
N GLU A 184 -0.54 -2.75 2.57
CA GLU A 184 0.87 -2.97 2.94
C GLU A 184 1.70 -1.68 2.80
N ALA A 185 1.49 -0.91 1.73
CA ALA A 185 2.13 0.38 1.53
C ALA A 185 1.76 1.38 2.64
N ALA A 186 0.48 1.51 2.97
CA ALA A 186 0.04 2.35 4.09
C ALA A 186 0.69 1.94 5.43
N LEU A 187 0.76 0.63 5.71
CA LEU A 187 1.40 0.10 6.92
C LEU A 187 2.90 0.41 6.99
N SER A 188 3.59 0.37 5.85
CA SER A 188 5.03 0.67 5.76
C SER A 188 5.37 2.13 6.06
N GLN A 189 4.42 3.04 5.87
CA GLN A 189 4.58 4.45 6.19
C GLN A 189 4.52 4.75 7.70
N ILE A 190 4.19 3.76 8.52
CA ILE A 190 4.09 3.88 9.98
C ILE A 190 5.11 2.93 10.63
N PRO A 191 6.43 3.23 10.51
CA PRO A 191 7.48 2.32 10.93
C PRO A 191 7.78 2.35 12.43
N THR A 192 7.31 3.35 13.15
CA THR A 192 7.54 3.57 14.58
C THR A 192 6.32 4.27 15.17
N TYR A 193 6.22 4.25 16.51
CA TYR A 193 5.22 5.04 17.22
C TYR A 193 5.88 6.34 17.65
N ASP A 194 5.47 7.43 17.00
CA ASP A 194 5.92 8.78 17.33
C ASP A 194 4.79 9.57 17.99
N GLU A 195 3.56 9.41 17.50
CA GLU A 195 2.38 10.11 18.00
C GLU A 195 1.13 9.24 18.10
N LEU A 196 0.10 9.74 18.80
CA LEU A 196 -1.17 9.01 18.97
C LEU A 196 -1.84 8.69 17.63
N ALA A 197 -1.73 9.59 16.65
CA ALA A 197 -2.32 9.42 15.33
C ALA A 197 -1.77 8.18 14.58
N ASP A 198 -0.53 7.75 14.86
CA ASP A 198 0.05 6.54 14.28
C ASP A 198 -0.64 5.27 14.81
N LEU A 199 -0.89 5.23 16.12
CA LEU A 199 -1.62 4.12 16.74
C LEU A 199 -3.06 4.06 16.22
N GLU A 200 -3.71 5.22 16.06
CA GLU A 200 -5.07 5.29 15.53
C GLU A 200 -5.14 4.85 14.07
N ALA A 201 -4.17 5.26 13.24
CA ALA A 201 -4.05 4.80 11.87
C ALA A 201 -3.88 3.27 11.76
N LEU A 202 -3.09 2.64 12.66
CA LEU A 202 -2.99 1.18 12.71
C LEU A 202 -4.30 0.50 13.13
N ILE A 203 -5.03 1.09 14.08
CA ILE A 203 -6.34 0.58 14.50
C ILE A 203 -7.32 0.66 13.33
N ASP A 204 -7.31 1.75 12.57
CA ASP A 204 -8.12 1.91 11.37
C ASP A 204 -7.79 0.85 10.30
N ILE A 205 -6.49 0.63 10.01
CA ILE A 205 -6.05 -0.42 9.08
C ILE A 205 -6.52 -1.81 9.56
N ARG A 206 -6.39 -2.10 10.86
CA ARG A 206 -6.87 -3.35 11.43
C ARG A 206 -8.39 -3.50 11.26
N ASN A 207 -9.14 -2.44 11.54
CA ASN A 207 -10.59 -2.44 11.44
C ASN A 207 -11.04 -2.63 9.99
N GLU A 208 -10.36 -1.99 9.03
CA GLU A 208 -10.57 -2.18 7.60
C GLU A 208 -10.35 -3.64 7.19
N LEU A 209 -9.25 -4.26 7.62
CA LEU A 209 -8.98 -5.68 7.35
C LEU A 209 -10.01 -6.62 8.00
N ILE A 210 -10.57 -6.27 9.15
CA ILE A 210 -11.67 -7.02 9.76
C ILE A 210 -12.96 -6.88 8.94
N GLN A 211 -13.31 -5.66 8.54
CA GLN A 211 -14.51 -5.39 7.73
C GLN A 211 -14.46 -6.08 6.37
N GLN A 212 -13.28 -6.15 5.75
CA GLN A 212 -13.08 -6.87 4.49
C GLN A 212 -12.95 -8.40 4.67
N GLY A 213 -13.01 -8.91 5.91
CA GLY A 213 -12.98 -10.35 6.19
C GLY A 213 -11.60 -11.00 6.19
N TYR A 214 -10.52 -10.22 6.08
CA TYR A 214 -9.15 -10.74 6.16
C TYR A 214 -8.75 -11.11 7.59
N MET A 215 -9.27 -10.39 8.59
CA MET A 215 -9.01 -10.62 10.01
C MET A 215 -10.31 -10.92 10.75
N ALA A 216 -10.21 -11.76 11.78
CA ALA A 216 -11.29 -11.99 12.72
C ALA A 216 -10.88 -11.44 14.09
N SER A 217 -11.80 -10.76 14.77
CA SER A 217 -11.60 -10.30 16.13
C SER A 217 -12.92 -10.49 16.88
N PRO A 218 -12.98 -11.39 17.88
CA PRO A 218 -14.19 -11.64 18.67
C PRO A 218 -14.73 -10.38 19.34
N ASP A 219 -13.81 -9.48 19.74
CA ASP A 219 -14.14 -8.23 20.44
C ASP A 219 -14.30 -7.03 19.49
N TYR A 220 -14.41 -7.26 18.17
CA TYR A 220 -14.58 -6.17 17.22
C TYR A 220 -15.95 -5.51 17.41
N ARG A 221 -15.92 -4.21 17.73
CA ARG A 221 -17.07 -3.33 17.69
C ARG A 221 -16.75 -2.21 16.70
N PRO A 222 -17.61 -1.97 15.69
CA PRO A 222 -17.49 -0.78 14.86
C PRO A 222 -17.45 0.44 15.78
N SER A 223 -16.39 1.23 15.67
CA SER A 223 -16.28 2.47 16.43
C SER A 223 -17.01 3.57 15.66
N ASP A 224 -18.06 4.16 16.26
CA ASP A 224 -18.73 5.39 15.79
C ASP A 224 -17.86 6.64 16.04
N ARG A 225 -16.53 6.54 15.87
CA ARG A 225 -15.67 7.73 15.88
C ARG A 225 -16.09 8.57 14.68
N LYS A 226 -16.70 9.73 14.96
CA LYS A 226 -17.05 10.74 13.96
C LYS A 226 -15.83 11.02 13.09
N ALA A 227 -16.03 11.11 11.78
CA ALA A 227 -15.01 11.41 10.77
C ALA A 227 -14.30 12.78 10.93
N ASN A 228 -14.52 13.48 12.05
CA ASN A 228 -14.07 14.85 12.29
C ASN A 228 -12.74 14.95 13.06
N ASP A 229 -12.18 13.84 13.53
CA ASP A 229 -10.79 13.82 14.04
C ASP A 229 -9.91 13.35 12.89
N GLU A 230 -9.52 14.33 12.06
CA GLU A 230 -9.20 14.08 10.65
C GLU A 230 -7.94 13.24 10.45
N GLY A 231 -7.07 13.07 11.46
CA GLY A 231 -5.98 12.08 11.49
C GLY A 231 -5.01 12.09 10.30
N PHE A 232 -5.19 13.01 9.35
CA PHE A 232 -4.39 13.20 8.16
C PHE A 232 -3.03 13.74 8.57
N ARG A 233 -2.06 13.63 7.67
CA ARG A 233 -0.83 14.42 7.82
C ARG A 233 -1.11 15.79 7.22
N HIS A 234 -1.04 16.82 8.05
CA HIS A 234 -1.13 18.21 7.64
C HIS A 234 0.29 18.72 7.37
N LEU A 235 0.50 19.22 6.16
CA LEU A 235 1.76 19.78 5.70
C LEU A 235 1.48 21.11 4.99
N GLN A 236 2.52 21.90 4.76
CA GLN A 236 2.43 23.13 3.98
C GLN A 236 3.46 23.13 2.86
N THR A 237 3.07 23.66 1.70
CA THR A 237 4.01 23.90 0.61
C THR A 237 4.96 25.06 0.93
N PRO A 238 6.05 25.25 0.18
CA PRO A 238 6.97 26.37 0.38
C PRO A 238 6.29 27.75 0.28
N ASP A 239 5.22 27.85 -0.50
CA ASP A 239 4.43 29.09 -0.66
C ASP A 239 3.26 29.18 0.35
N GLY A 240 3.18 28.24 1.30
CA GLY A 240 2.22 28.25 2.42
C GLY A 240 0.87 27.59 2.13
N LEU A 241 0.73 26.84 1.04
CA LEU A 241 -0.52 26.17 0.70
C LEU A 241 -0.72 24.91 1.57
N PRO A 242 -1.94 24.63 2.06
CA PRO A 242 -2.20 23.44 2.86
C PRO A 242 -2.13 22.16 2.00
N VAL A 243 -1.46 21.14 2.52
CA VAL A 243 -1.37 19.80 1.92
C VAL A 243 -1.88 18.77 2.93
N LEU A 244 -2.84 17.95 2.51
CA LEU A 244 -3.38 16.85 3.32
C LEU A 244 -2.94 15.51 2.72
N VAL A 245 -2.41 14.63 3.56
CA VAL A 245 -1.99 13.28 3.15
C VAL A 245 -2.74 12.23 3.98
N GLY A 246 -3.36 11.28 3.31
CA GLY A 246 -4.01 10.14 3.98
C GLY A 246 -3.00 9.12 4.48
N ARG A 247 -3.16 8.65 5.73
CA ARG A 247 -2.32 7.60 6.34
C ARG A 247 -2.79 6.18 6.04
N ASN A 248 -4.04 6.02 5.60
CA ASN A 248 -4.65 4.73 5.29
C ASN A 248 -5.76 4.88 4.23
N ASN A 249 -6.30 3.76 3.74
CA ASN A 249 -7.31 3.77 2.67
C ASN A 249 -8.62 4.43 3.08
N ARG A 250 -9.05 4.26 4.34
CA ARG A 250 -10.24 4.95 4.88
C ARG A 250 -10.08 6.47 4.83
N GLN A 251 -8.93 6.99 5.24
CA GLN A 251 -8.60 8.41 5.16
C GLN A 251 -8.46 8.88 3.71
N ASN A 252 -7.85 8.07 2.83
CA ASN A 252 -7.74 8.35 1.40
C ASN A 252 -9.12 8.52 0.73
N ASP A 253 -10.09 7.68 1.09
CA ASP A 253 -11.47 7.78 0.63
C ASP A 253 -12.14 9.06 1.17
N LEU A 254 -11.96 9.36 2.47
CA LEU A 254 -12.51 10.55 3.12
C LEU A 254 -11.98 11.85 2.51
N LEU A 255 -10.68 11.89 2.17
CA LEU A 255 -10.04 13.03 1.52
C LEU A 255 -10.76 13.38 0.21
N ILE A 256 -11.10 12.38 -0.61
CA ILE A 256 -11.75 12.62 -1.90
C ILE A 256 -13.25 12.87 -1.74
N SER A 257 -13.94 12.10 -0.90
CA SER A 257 -15.41 12.14 -0.87
C SER A 257 -15.97 13.31 -0.08
N THR A 258 -15.25 13.80 0.92
CA THR A 258 -15.79 14.71 1.93
C THR A 258 -14.97 15.99 2.07
N VAL A 259 -13.63 15.88 2.00
CA VAL A 259 -12.73 17.01 2.27
C VAL A 259 -12.42 17.81 1.01
N ALA A 260 -12.28 17.14 -0.14
CA ALA A 260 -11.91 17.76 -1.39
C ALA A 260 -12.97 18.72 -1.92
N THR A 261 -12.51 19.85 -2.43
CA THR A 261 -13.30 20.85 -3.14
C THR A 261 -12.97 20.84 -4.64
N ASP A 262 -13.80 21.51 -5.46
CA ASP A 262 -13.60 21.56 -6.91
C ASP A 262 -12.35 22.33 -7.35
N TYR A 263 -11.76 23.13 -6.45
CA TYR A 263 -10.56 23.94 -6.71
C TYR A 263 -9.27 23.20 -6.38
N ASP A 264 -9.34 22.20 -5.50
CA ASP A 264 -8.18 21.48 -5.02
C ASP A 264 -7.53 20.63 -6.14
N LEU A 265 -6.30 20.19 -5.90
CA LEU A 265 -5.61 19.25 -6.77
C LEU A 265 -5.34 17.95 -6.00
N TRP A 266 -5.77 16.84 -6.57
CA TRP A 266 -5.51 15.50 -6.07
C TRP A 266 -4.27 14.92 -6.75
N PHE A 267 -3.40 14.28 -5.96
CA PHE A 267 -2.18 13.64 -6.40
C PHE A 267 -2.10 12.19 -5.91
N HIS A 268 -1.53 11.32 -6.75
CA HIS A 268 -1.22 9.93 -6.42
C HIS A 268 -0.10 9.41 -7.31
N THR A 269 0.62 8.39 -6.88
CA THR A 269 1.63 7.74 -7.73
C THR A 269 0.98 6.96 -8.87
N GLN A 270 1.54 7.05 -10.08
CA GLN A 270 0.99 6.33 -11.23
C GLN A 270 1.27 4.84 -11.09
N GLU A 271 0.21 4.02 -11.09
CA GLU A 271 0.26 2.54 -11.02
C GLU A 271 1.01 1.95 -9.81
N ILE A 272 1.43 2.77 -8.86
CA ILE A 272 2.15 2.38 -7.66
C ILE A 272 1.26 2.63 -6.45
N PRO A 273 1.14 1.69 -5.51
CA PRO A 273 0.37 1.91 -4.29
C PRO A 273 0.98 3.01 -3.42
N GLY A 274 0.17 3.99 -3.03
CA GLY A 274 0.57 5.09 -2.17
C GLY A 274 -0.60 5.81 -1.51
N SER A 275 -0.28 6.88 -0.80
CA SER A 275 -1.25 7.76 -0.17
C SER A 275 -1.90 8.69 -1.17
N HIS A 276 -3.17 9.03 -0.93
CA HIS A 276 -3.80 10.14 -1.64
C HIS A 276 -3.34 11.44 -1.00
N VAL A 277 -2.92 12.39 -1.84
CA VAL A 277 -2.47 13.71 -1.40
C VAL A 277 -3.37 14.76 -2.01
N LEU A 278 -3.81 15.72 -1.20
CA LEU A 278 -4.69 16.80 -1.61
C LEU A 278 -3.99 18.13 -1.35
N LEU A 279 -3.71 18.89 -2.42
CA LEU A 279 -3.26 20.27 -2.34
C LEU A 279 -4.50 21.17 -2.29
N ARG A 280 -4.64 21.91 -1.20
CA ARG A 280 -5.79 22.78 -0.96
C ARG A 280 -5.60 24.12 -1.66
N LEU A 281 -6.58 24.52 -2.46
CA LEU A 281 -6.57 25.78 -3.21
C LEU A 281 -7.86 26.55 -2.99
N GLU A 282 -7.74 27.88 -2.91
CA GLU A 282 -8.89 28.77 -2.91
C GLU A 282 -9.37 29.09 -4.33
N ALA A 283 -10.59 29.61 -4.45
CA ALA A 283 -11.15 29.98 -5.74
C ALA A 283 -10.27 31.02 -6.47
N GLY A 284 -9.79 30.67 -7.66
CA GLY A 284 -8.92 31.53 -8.47
C GLY A 284 -7.43 31.47 -8.10
N GLN A 285 -7.06 30.69 -7.09
CA GLN A 285 -5.67 30.44 -6.72
C GLN A 285 -5.04 29.41 -7.68
N VAL A 286 -3.81 29.67 -8.12
CA VAL A 286 -3.05 28.76 -8.98
C VAL A 286 -1.78 28.36 -8.23
N ALA A 287 -1.56 27.07 -8.06
CA ALA A 287 -0.34 26.54 -7.46
C ALA A 287 0.87 26.87 -8.34
N SER A 288 1.98 27.28 -7.72
CA SER A 288 3.23 27.48 -8.44
C SER A 288 3.83 26.13 -8.88
N ASP A 289 4.68 26.12 -9.90
CA ASP A 289 5.40 24.89 -10.30
C ASP A 289 6.21 24.30 -9.13
N ARG A 290 6.66 25.17 -8.21
CA ARG A 290 7.38 24.76 -7.00
C ARG A 290 6.47 24.02 -6.02
N ASP A 291 5.24 24.50 -5.82
CA ASP A 291 4.26 23.83 -4.99
C ASP A 291 3.83 22.49 -5.59
N LEU A 292 3.53 22.46 -6.89
CA LEU A 292 3.19 21.24 -7.61
C LEU A 292 4.29 20.18 -7.49
N GLN A 293 5.55 20.58 -7.68
CA GLN A 293 6.69 19.69 -7.52
C GLN A 293 6.84 19.21 -6.08
N PHE A 294 6.64 20.08 -5.08
CA PHE A 294 6.70 19.69 -3.67
C PHE A 294 5.64 18.65 -3.32
N VAL A 295 4.40 18.83 -3.78
CA VAL A 295 3.33 17.83 -3.56
C VAL A 295 3.62 16.53 -4.31
N ALA A 296 4.18 16.59 -5.51
CA ALA A 296 4.62 15.39 -6.23
C ALA A 296 5.72 14.63 -5.48
N ASP A 297 6.70 15.34 -4.92
CA ASP A 297 7.77 14.74 -4.11
C ASP A 297 7.18 14.07 -2.85
N LEU A 298 6.18 14.69 -2.20
CA LEU A 298 5.44 14.10 -1.08
C LEU A 298 4.65 12.85 -1.47
N SER A 299 3.91 12.88 -2.58
CA SER A 299 3.17 11.72 -3.08
C SER A 299 4.10 10.55 -3.38
N ALA A 300 5.26 10.81 -3.99
CA ALA A 300 6.29 9.79 -4.22
C ALA A 300 6.86 9.24 -2.91
N TYR A 301 7.09 10.11 -1.92
CA TYR A 301 7.61 9.72 -0.61
C TYR A 301 6.64 8.87 0.20
N PHE A 302 5.35 9.21 0.20
CA PHE A 302 4.27 8.43 0.80
C PHE A 302 3.73 7.37 -0.17
N SER A 303 4.63 6.65 -0.83
CA SER A 303 4.30 5.52 -1.70
C SER A 303 5.23 4.34 -1.46
N ARG A 304 4.89 3.19 -2.04
CA ARG A 304 5.78 2.02 -2.07
C ARG A 304 7.12 2.31 -2.78
N ALA A 305 7.16 3.31 -3.66
CA ALA A 305 8.35 3.69 -4.41
C ALA A 305 9.22 4.76 -3.71
N ARG A 306 9.09 4.93 -2.39
CA ARG A 306 9.86 5.90 -1.59
C ARG A 306 11.39 5.84 -1.79
N GLN A 307 11.94 4.67 -2.10
CA GLN A 307 13.38 4.47 -2.30
C GLN A 307 13.85 4.72 -3.75
N ALA A 308 12.95 4.98 -4.68
CA ALA A 308 13.27 5.26 -6.07
C ALA A 308 13.87 6.67 -6.24
N ASP A 309 14.67 6.87 -7.28
CA ASP A 309 15.22 8.21 -7.60
C ASP A 309 14.13 9.16 -8.11
N GLN A 310 13.26 8.64 -8.98
CA GLN A 310 12.13 9.37 -9.56
C GLN A 310 10.91 8.45 -9.66
N VAL A 311 9.72 9.01 -9.41
CA VAL A 311 8.45 8.29 -9.45
C VAL A 311 7.46 9.11 -10.27
N PRO A 312 6.74 8.49 -11.24
CA PRO A 312 5.67 9.19 -11.94
C PRO A 312 4.51 9.43 -10.98
N VAL A 313 4.11 10.68 -10.83
CA VAL A 313 2.98 11.12 -10.01
C VAL A 313 1.96 11.74 -10.94
N ILE A 314 0.71 11.31 -10.80
CA ILE A 314 -0.42 11.91 -11.49
C ILE A 314 -1.05 12.96 -10.60
N TYR A 315 -1.55 14.02 -11.22
CA TYR A 315 -2.46 14.94 -10.56
C TYR A 315 -3.62 15.36 -11.46
N THR A 316 -4.77 15.60 -10.84
CA THR A 316 -5.97 16.12 -11.51
C THR A 316 -6.90 16.78 -10.49
N GLN A 317 -7.98 17.37 -10.97
CA GLN A 317 -9.03 17.92 -10.10
C GLN A 317 -9.86 16.78 -9.48
N PRO A 318 -10.25 16.87 -8.20
CA PRO A 318 -11.04 15.85 -7.51
C PRO A 318 -12.31 15.43 -8.24
N LYS A 319 -12.96 16.34 -8.98
CA LYS A 319 -14.15 16.03 -9.80
C LYS A 319 -13.93 14.96 -10.89
N HIS A 320 -12.68 14.74 -11.31
CA HIS A 320 -12.32 13.70 -12.27
C HIS A 320 -11.93 12.38 -11.62
N VAL A 321 -11.91 12.33 -10.28
CA VAL A 321 -11.60 11.15 -9.48
C VAL A 321 -12.89 10.60 -8.90
N TYR A 322 -13.22 9.35 -9.22
CA TYR A 322 -14.43 8.73 -8.71
C TYR A 322 -14.19 7.29 -8.26
N LYS A 323 -14.89 6.89 -7.20
CA LYS A 323 -14.88 5.54 -6.65
C LYS A 323 -16.02 4.71 -7.26
N PRO A 324 -15.74 3.61 -7.98
CA PRO A 324 -16.78 2.73 -8.50
C PRO A 324 -17.62 2.11 -7.38
N LYS A 325 -18.91 1.87 -7.64
CA LYS A 325 -19.78 1.18 -6.67
C LYS A 325 -19.24 -0.24 -6.43
N GLY A 326 -19.01 -0.57 -5.16
CA GLY A 326 -18.46 -1.87 -4.76
C GLY A 326 -16.94 -1.99 -4.86
N ALA A 327 -16.23 -0.93 -5.27
CA ALA A 327 -14.77 -0.90 -5.19
C ALA A 327 -14.29 -0.93 -3.73
N ARG A 328 -13.13 -1.55 -3.52
CA ARG A 328 -12.51 -1.64 -2.20
C ARG A 328 -12.07 -0.25 -1.71
N PRO A 329 -11.91 -0.04 -0.39
CA PRO A 329 -11.38 1.21 0.14
C PRO A 329 -10.06 1.60 -0.52
N GLY A 330 -9.85 2.89 -0.78
CA GLY A 330 -8.64 3.43 -1.40
C GLY A 330 -8.55 3.25 -2.92
N MET A 331 -9.43 2.48 -3.55
CA MET A 331 -9.46 2.33 -5.01
C MET A 331 -10.26 3.44 -5.68
N VAL A 332 -9.60 4.15 -6.62
CA VAL A 332 -10.21 5.23 -7.38
C VAL A 332 -9.89 5.11 -8.86
N ILE A 333 -10.82 5.57 -9.69
CA ILE A 333 -10.60 5.76 -11.12
C ILE A 333 -10.50 7.27 -11.36
N TYR A 334 -9.49 7.67 -12.12
CA TYR A 334 -9.25 9.06 -12.49
C TYR A 334 -9.27 9.22 -14.01
N LYS A 335 -9.49 10.46 -14.45
CA LYS A 335 -9.46 10.89 -15.84
C LYS A 335 -8.77 12.25 -15.93
N HIS A 336 -8.29 12.62 -17.11
CA HIS A 336 -7.65 13.93 -17.36
C HIS A 336 -6.49 14.19 -16.40
N GLU A 337 -5.63 13.19 -16.24
CA GLU A 337 -4.43 13.27 -15.43
C GLU A 337 -3.30 14.00 -16.17
N THR A 338 -2.50 14.72 -15.40
CA THR A 338 -1.20 15.22 -15.83
C THR A 338 -0.13 14.50 -15.03
N VAL A 339 0.96 14.11 -15.69
CA VAL A 339 2.08 13.40 -15.05
C VAL A 339 3.19 14.38 -14.72
N ILE A 340 3.67 14.31 -13.48
CA ILE A 340 4.84 15.03 -12.97
C ILE A 340 5.78 14.03 -12.29
N TRP A 341 7.08 14.23 -12.39
CA TRP A 341 8.07 13.33 -11.81
C TRP A 341 8.41 13.76 -10.38
N GLY A 342 7.99 12.99 -9.38
CA GLY A 342 8.31 13.21 -7.97
C GLY A 342 9.66 12.62 -7.58
N GLN A 343 10.36 13.27 -6.65
CA GLN A 343 11.69 12.90 -6.14
C GLN A 343 11.63 12.69 -4.61
N PRO A 344 11.42 11.47 -4.12
CA PRO A 344 11.15 11.22 -2.69
C PRO A 344 12.34 11.59 -1.78
N ARG A 345 13.58 11.50 -2.27
CA ARG A 345 14.80 11.88 -1.52
C ARG A 345 14.81 13.34 -1.08
N ARG A 346 14.14 14.24 -1.82
CA ARG A 346 14.05 15.66 -1.45
C ARG A 346 13.27 15.87 -0.17
N VAL A 347 12.21 15.09 0.04
CA VAL A 347 11.39 15.14 1.26
C VAL A 347 12.20 14.69 2.48
N GLU A 348 12.99 13.63 2.33
CA GLU A 348 13.89 13.11 3.37
C GLU A 348 14.90 14.19 3.83
N GLN A 349 15.51 14.91 2.88
CA GLN A 349 16.43 16.00 3.19
C GLN A 349 15.74 17.18 3.89
N MET A 350 14.47 17.46 3.55
CA MET A 350 13.69 18.51 4.19
C MET A 350 13.33 18.15 5.64
N GLN A 351 12.89 16.91 5.91
CA GLN A 351 12.58 16.43 7.27
C GLN A 351 13.79 16.48 8.21
N VAL A 352 14.99 16.25 7.69
CA VAL A 352 16.25 16.33 8.44
C VAL A 352 16.69 17.78 8.69
N ALA A 353 16.36 18.71 7.78
CA ALA A 353 16.77 20.12 7.88
C ALA A 353 15.80 20.98 8.73
N LYS A 354 14.51 20.65 8.74
CA LYS A 354 13.47 21.18 9.62
C LYS A 354 12.44 20.06 9.79
N PRO A 355 12.15 19.57 11.01
CA PRO A 355 10.99 18.71 11.18
C PRO A 355 9.79 19.49 10.65
N LEU A 356 9.12 18.98 9.62
CA LEU A 356 7.93 19.58 9.06
C LEU A 356 6.99 19.83 10.25
N GLU A 357 6.74 21.10 10.56
CA GLU A 357 5.86 21.45 11.67
C GLU A 357 4.48 20.88 11.33
N LEU A 358 4.16 19.78 12.00
CA LEU A 358 2.79 19.29 12.15
C LEU A 358 2.07 20.40 12.92
N VAL A 359 1.28 21.21 12.20
CA VAL A 359 0.43 22.25 12.79
C VAL A 359 -0.73 21.60 13.51
#